data_AF-D1YHM9-F1
#
_entry.id   AF-D1YHM9-F1
#
_cell.length_a   1.000
_cell.length_b   1.000
_cell.length_c   1.000
_cell.angle_alpha   90.00
_cell.angle_beta   90.00
_cell.angle_gamma   90.00
#
_symmetry.space_group_name_H-M   'P 1'
#
loop_
_entity.id
_entity.type
_entity.pdbx_description
1 polymer ?
#
loop_
_entity_poly.entity_id
_entity_poly.type
_entity_poly.pdbx_seq_one_letter_code
_entity_poly.pdbx_strand_id
1 'polypeptide(L)' 'MINLNSPDIMDAREASKIWGHAENYVRRAYLENPEKFPDGSIRKFGKQWIVTTQAMEAITGEKDPRKN' A
#
# COMPACT_ATOMS: atom_id res chain seq x y z
N MET A 1 18.97 -2.52 -8.10
CA MET A 1 17.99 -2.84 -9.17
C MET A 1 16.66 -3.17 -8.49
N ILE A 2 15.56 -2.55 -8.88
CA ILE A 2 14.23 -2.83 -8.31
C ILE A 2 13.64 -4.04 -9.03
N ASN A 3 13.13 -5.02 -8.28
CA ASN A 3 12.41 -6.18 -8.83
C ASN A 3 10.91 -5.87 -8.92
N LEU A 4 10.41 -5.63 -10.13
CA LEU A 4 8.99 -5.35 -10.37
C LEU A 4 8.07 -6.56 -10.18
N ASN A 5 8.63 -7.78 -10.17
CA ASN A 5 7.89 -9.00 -9.87
C ASN A 5 7.76 -9.25 -8.36
N SER A 6 8.23 -8.32 -7.52
CA SER A 6 8.11 -8.46 -6.08
C SER A 6 6.64 -8.40 -5.67
N PRO A 7 6.11 -9.40 -4.93
CA PRO A 7 4.76 -9.33 -4.37
C PRO A 7 4.61 -8.23 -3.32
N ASP A 8 5.73 -7.64 -2.86
CA ASP A 8 5.72 -6.54 -1.91
C ASP A 8 5.41 -5.18 -2.54
N ILE A 9 5.23 -5.09 -3.86
CA ILE A 9 4.83 -3.87 -4.57
C ILE A 9 3.47 -4.12 -5.24
N MET A 10 2.48 -3.30 -4.91
CA MET A 10 1.08 -3.53 -5.30
C MET A 10 0.43 -2.24 -5.80
N ASP A 11 -0.58 -2.38 -6.65
CA ASP A 11 -1.56 -1.32 -6.86
C ASP A 11 -2.36 -1.11 -5.56
N ALA A 12 -2.64 0.14 -5.22
CA ALA A 12 -3.31 0.54 -3.99
C ALA A 12 -4.72 -0.06 -3.83
N ARG A 13 -5.46 -0.27 -4.93
CA ARG A 13 -6.76 -0.93 -4.90
C ARG A 13 -6.61 -2.38 -4.49
N GLU A 14 -5.68 -3.10 -5.11
CA GLU A 14 -5.43 -4.51 -4.83
C GLU A 14 -4.87 -4.70 -3.41
N ALA A 15 -3.96 -3.83 -2.98
CA ALA A 15 -3.49 -3.81 -1.59
C ALA A 15 -4.64 -3.59 -0.59
N SER A 16 -5.57 -2.68 -0.88
CA SER A 16 -6.73 -2.47 -0.02
C SER A 16 -7.59 -3.73 0.10
N LYS A 17 -7.80 -4.46 -1.00
CA LYS A 17 -8.55 -5.72 -1.00
C LYS A 17 -7.85 -6.82 -0.21
N ILE A 18 -6.53 -6.96 -0.35
CA ILE A 18 -5.74 -7.96 0.39
C ILE A 18 -5.89 -7.77 1.91
N TRP A 19 -5.90 -6.52 2.39
CA TRP A 19 -6.14 -6.17 3.79
C TRP A 19 -7.62 -6.04 4.18
N GLY A 20 -8.56 -6.46 3.30
CA GLY A 20 -9.99 -6.44 3.62
C GLY A 20 -10.62 -5.05 3.77
N HIS A 21 -9.99 -4.01 3.21
CA HIS A 21 -10.49 -2.63 3.22
C HIS A 21 -11.17 -2.24 1.90
N ALA A 22 -11.92 -1.13 1.93
CA ALA A 22 -12.53 -0.56 0.74
C ALA A 22 -11.47 -0.17 -0.30
N GLU A 23 -11.78 -0.27 -1.60
CA GLU A 23 -10.82 -0.04 -2.69
C GLU A 23 -10.10 1.31 -2.66
N ASN A 24 -10.71 2.34 -2.07
CA ASN A 24 -10.16 3.69 -1.98
C ASN A 24 -9.37 3.94 -0.67
N TYR A 25 -9.22 2.93 0.19
CA TYR A 25 -8.65 3.05 1.53
C TYR A 25 -7.25 3.68 1.51
N VAL A 26 -6.31 3.09 0.77
CA VAL A 26 -4.91 3.60 0.72
C VAL A 26 -4.86 5.05 0.25
N ARG A 27 -5.66 5.42 -0.76
CA ARG A 27 -5.74 6.80 -1.25
C ARG A 27 -6.25 7.74 -0.16
N ARG A 28 -7.31 7.36 0.57
CA ARG A 28 -7.85 8.16 1.66
C ARG A 28 -6.85 8.31 2.79
N ALA A 29 -6.24 7.21 3.23
CA ALA A 29 -5.21 7.21 4.26
C ALA A 29 -4.05 8.14 3.90
N TYR A 30 -3.59 8.14 2.64
CA TYR A 30 -2.53 9.04 2.21
C TYR A 30 -2.94 10.53 2.17
N LEU A 31 -4.19 10.82 1.82
CA LEU A 31 -4.70 12.20 1.82
C LEU A 31 -4.94 12.73 3.25
N GLU A 32 -5.34 11.85 4.18
CA GLU A 32 -5.65 12.20 5.57
C GLU A 32 -4.39 12.25 6.44
N ASN A 33 -3.46 11.29 6.27
CA ASN A 33 -2.26 11.13 7.10
C ASN A 33 -1.05 10.63 6.27
N PRO A 34 -0.47 11.45 5.37
CA PRO A 34 0.68 11.06 4.58
C PRO A 34 1.90 10.66 5.43
N GLU A 35 2.04 11.21 6.63
CA GLU A 35 3.13 10.95 7.58
C GLU A 35 3.15 9.52 8.15
N LYS A 36 2.03 8.77 8.04
CA LYS A 36 1.97 7.36 8.46
C LYS A 36 2.64 6.43 7.46
N PHE A 37 2.92 6.91 6.25
CA PHE A 37 3.59 6.12 5.22
C PHE A 37 5.11 6.26 5.37
N PRO A 38 5.86 5.15 5.49
CA PRO A 38 7.31 5.20 5.43
C PRO A 38 7.81 5.85 4.13
N ASP A 39 8.96 6.51 4.17
CA ASP A 39 9.52 7.17 2.99
C ASP A 39 9.72 6.19 1.83
N GLY A 40 9.24 6.55 0.64
CA GLY A 40 9.34 5.75 -0.57
C GLY A 40 8.41 4.52 -0.64
N SER A 41 7.59 4.29 0.39
CA SER A 41 6.68 3.15 0.47
C SER A 41 5.37 3.30 -0.33
N ILE A 42 5.09 4.52 -0.82
CA ILE A 42 3.94 4.86 -1.66
C ILE A 42 4.34 5.88 -2.73
N ARG A 43 3.80 5.72 -3.94
CA ARG A 43 4.01 6.67 -5.05
C ARG A 43 2.83 6.67 -6.02
N LYS A 44 2.43 7.87 -6.45
CA LYS A 44 1.44 8.03 -7.52
C LYS A 44 2.10 7.85 -8.90
N PHE A 45 1.54 6.99 -9.74
CA PHE A 45 1.93 6.79 -11.13
C PHE A 45 0.72 6.98 -12.05
N GLY A 46 0.68 8.11 -12.77
CA GLY A 46 -0.47 8.49 -13.58
C GLY A 46 -1.74 8.62 -12.72
N LYS A 47 -2.72 7.77 -12.99
CA LYS A 47 -3.98 7.70 -12.22
C LYS A 47 -3.95 6.70 -11.05
N GLN A 48 -2.95 5.83 -11.02
CA GLN A 48 -2.83 4.76 -10.02
C GLN A 48 -1.88 5.15 -8.90
N TRP A 49 -2.02 4.46 -7.77
CA TRP A 49 -1.12 4.53 -6.64
C TRP A 49 -0.45 3.18 -6.48
N ILE A 50 0.87 3.20 -6.38
CA ILE A 50 1.68 2.03 -6.08
C ILE A 50 2.06 2.12 -4.61
N VAL A 51 1.87 1.02 -3.89
CA VAL A 51 2.09 0.92 -2.45
C VAL A 51 2.85 -0.36 -2.14
N THR A 52 3.66 -0.32 -1.10
CA THR A 52 4.42 -1.49 -0.64
C THR A 52 3.69 -2.24 0.48
N THR A 53 4.06 -3.49 0.72
CA THR A 53 3.66 -4.22 1.93
C THR A 53 3.98 -3.42 3.19
N GLN A 54 5.18 -2.81 3.25
CA GLN A 54 5.60 -2.01 4.41
C GLN A 54 4.67 -0.83 4.68
N ALA A 55 4.22 -0.13 3.63
CA ALA A 55 3.22 0.92 3.76
C ALA A 55 1.90 0.38 4.34
N MET A 56 1.42 -0.76 3.82
CA MET A 56 0.18 -1.36 4.31
C MET A 56 0.29 -1.77 5.78
N GLU A 57 1.38 -2.42 6.19
CA GLU A 57 1.61 -2.77 7.60
C GLU A 57 1.68 -1.53 8.50
N ALA A 58 2.31 -0.45 8.02
CA ALA A 58 2.43 0.80 8.79
C ALA A 58 1.09 1.50 9.00
N ILE A 59 0.22 1.55 7.98
CA ILE A 59 -1.05 2.28 8.06
C ILE A 59 -2.20 1.46 8.67
N THR A 60 -2.16 0.13 8.54
CA THR A 60 -3.18 -0.77 9.08
C THR A 60 -2.82 -1.28 10.48
N GLY A 61 -1.52 -1.36 10.80
CA GLY A 61 -1.04 -2.06 11.99
C GLY A 61 -1.10 -3.59 11.88
N GLU A 62 -1.50 -4.13 10.71
CA GLU A 62 -1.68 -5.55 10.47
C GLU A 62 -0.59 -6.10 9.54
N LYS A 63 -0.08 -7.29 9.86
CA LYS A 63 0.89 -8.00 9.01
C LYS A 63 0.27 -8.46 7.70
N ASP A 64 1.10 -8.61 6.67
CA ASP A 64 0.68 -9.07 5.35
C ASP A 64 -0.19 -10.35 5.41
N PRO A 65 -1.51 -10.26 5.11
CA PRO A 65 -2.43 -11.38 5.21
C PRO A 65 -2.07 -12.55 4.28
N ARG A 66 -1.25 -12.32 3.25
CA ARG A 66 -0.80 -13.35 2.30
C ARG A 66 0.30 -14.24 2.85
N LYS A 67 0.94 -13.83 3.96
CA LYS A 67 2.07 -14.52 4.60
C LYS A 67 1.65 -15.29 5.87
N ASN A 68 0.34 -15.36 6.14
CA ASN A 68 -0.28 -16.12 7.23
C ASN A 68 -0.54 -17.58 6.86
#